data_AF-A0A6A9QF80-F1
#
_entry.id   AF-A0A6A9QF80-F1
#
_cell.length_a   1.000
_cell.length_b   1.000
_cell.length_c   1.000
_cell.angle_alpha   90.00
_cell.angle_beta   90.00
_cell.angle_gamma   90.00
#
_symmetry.space_group_name_H-M   'P 1'
#
loop_
_entity.id
_entity.type
_entity.pdbx_description
1 polymer ?
#
loop_
_entity_poly.entity_id
_entity_poly.type
_entity_poly.pdbx_seq_one_letter_code
_entity_poly.pdbx_strand_id
1 'polypeptide(L)'
;MYGSQEYWLQNVINFMTNTSEYRFVDNIWNFTSCYSELNSSSIIGKGGVSWFIEGLGINDYYSYATEWFNMSYPLNVALFIRVSTVPQGVEVLFGYINSTSCVIYDNVTIKVPCVTSAYLLVSGYNTTGSGNAYDTEFVFGGEKCVTSFNSLNAIIYMFYVNGKDIFTPKTLFPFGIDTAEASNNLFTVPYNGAYKVEVGECNEVVLTNSGSPIVVKVNGSRARANC
;
A
#
# COMPACT_ATOMS: atom_id res chain seq x y z
N MET A 1 -27.97 11.02 10.68
CA MET A 1 -27.55 10.01 9.69
C MET A 1 -26.19 9.50 10.13
N TYR A 2 -26.05 8.19 10.26
CA TYR A 2 -24.76 7.53 10.49
C TYR A 2 -24.32 6.93 9.14
N GLY A 3 -23.05 7.08 8.77
CA GLY A 3 -22.46 6.51 7.56
C GLY A 3 -21.01 6.15 7.81
N SER A 4 -20.46 5.23 7.03
CA SER A 4 -19.02 4.94 7.00
C SER A 4 -18.30 5.91 6.06
N GLN A 5 -17.05 6.20 6.37
CA GLN A 5 -16.09 6.76 5.42
C GLN A 5 -14.97 5.75 5.23
N GLU A 6 -14.55 5.58 4.00
CA GLU A 6 -13.67 4.49 3.59
C GLU A 6 -12.54 5.11 2.78
N TYR A 7 -11.32 4.96 3.29
CA TYR A 7 -10.12 5.55 2.73
C TYR A 7 -9.08 4.47 2.48
N TRP A 8 -8.41 4.54 1.32
CA TRP A 8 -7.28 3.67 1.02
C TRP A 8 -5.98 4.42 1.27
N LEU A 9 -5.13 3.83 2.10
CA LEU A 9 -3.93 4.47 2.64
C LEU A 9 -2.70 3.84 2.00
N GLN A 10 -1.87 4.66 1.36
CA GLN A 10 -0.58 4.23 0.83
C GLN A 10 0.56 4.83 1.65
N ASN A 11 1.53 4.00 2.02
CA ASN A 11 2.82 4.43 2.55
C ASN A 11 3.89 3.80 1.66
N VAL A 12 4.60 4.64 0.90
CA VAL A 12 5.39 4.22 -0.25
C VAL A 12 6.81 4.74 -0.12
N ILE A 13 7.77 3.91 -0.51
CA ILE A 13 9.12 4.37 -0.80
C ILE A 13 9.21 4.63 -2.30
N ASN A 14 9.41 5.89 -2.68
CA ASN A 14 9.63 6.29 -4.07
C ASN A 14 11.13 6.36 -4.33
N PHE A 15 11.60 5.58 -5.30
CA PHE A 15 13.01 5.45 -5.65
C PHE A 15 13.35 6.23 -6.93
N MET A 16 14.48 6.93 -6.90
CA MET A 16 15.15 7.50 -8.08
C MET A 16 16.49 6.79 -8.27
N THR A 17 16.48 5.72 -9.05
CA THR A 17 17.61 4.78 -9.13
C THR A 17 18.81 5.33 -9.90
N ASN A 18 18.61 6.28 -10.82
CA ASN A 18 19.69 6.92 -11.58
C ASN A 18 20.51 7.90 -10.74
N THR A 19 19.91 8.55 -9.74
CA THR A 19 20.61 9.43 -8.79
C THR A 19 20.94 8.75 -7.47
N SER A 20 20.49 7.50 -7.28
CA SER A 20 20.60 6.76 -6.02
C SER A 20 19.96 7.49 -4.85
N GLU A 21 18.72 7.94 -5.04
CA GLU A 21 17.93 8.64 -4.04
C GLU A 21 16.61 7.92 -3.77
N TYR A 22 16.02 8.16 -2.61
CA TYR A 22 14.67 7.72 -2.28
C TYR A 22 13.96 8.74 -1.39
N ARG A 23 12.64 8.69 -1.36
CA ARG A 23 11.81 9.47 -0.43
C ARG A 23 10.60 8.66 0.03
N PHE A 24 9.98 9.10 1.12
CA PHE A 24 8.72 8.54 1.57
C PHE A 24 7.57 9.37 1.02
N VAL A 25 6.52 8.69 0.61
CA VAL A 25 5.29 9.30 0.06
C VAL A 25 4.10 8.64 0.74
N ASP A 26 3.15 9.44 1.17
CA ASP A 26 1.84 8.94 1.58
C ASP A 26 0.73 9.46 0.67
N ASN A 27 -0.30 8.63 0.54
CA ASN A 27 -1.55 8.99 -0.11
C ASN A 27 -2.73 8.51 0.74
N ILE A 28 -3.79 9.31 0.78
CA ILE A 28 -5.09 8.94 1.34
C ILE A 28 -6.12 9.14 0.23
N TRP A 29 -6.54 8.04 -0.38
CA TRP A 29 -7.55 8.00 -1.43
C TRP A 29 -8.94 7.91 -0.81
N ASN A 30 -9.87 8.73 -1.27
CA ASN A 30 -11.26 8.67 -0.82
C ASN A 30 -12.04 7.60 -1.59
N PHE A 31 -12.22 6.43 -0.98
CA PHE A 31 -12.97 5.30 -1.54
C PHE A 31 -14.38 5.18 -0.93
N THR A 32 -14.88 6.24 -0.28
CA THR A 32 -16.16 6.20 0.46
C THR A 32 -17.36 5.96 -0.45
N SER A 33 -17.60 6.84 -1.41
CA SER A 33 -18.66 6.71 -2.42
C SER A 33 -18.43 7.73 -3.53
N CYS A 34 -19.05 7.53 -4.69
CA CYS A 34 -18.92 8.42 -5.85
C CYS A 34 -19.40 9.88 -5.64
N TYR A 35 -20.07 10.17 -4.52
CA TYR A 35 -20.50 11.52 -4.15
C TYR A 35 -19.81 12.06 -2.88
N SER A 36 -18.89 11.29 -2.29
CA SER A 36 -18.10 11.75 -1.15
C SER A 36 -16.93 12.60 -1.63
N GLU A 37 -16.69 13.74 -0.99
CA GLU A 37 -15.57 14.63 -1.29
C GLU A 37 -14.60 14.72 -0.09
N LEU A 38 -13.32 14.56 -0.39
CA LEU A 38 -12.18 14.94 0.41
C LEU A 38 -11.64 16.29 -0.11
N ASN A 39 -11.54 17.29 0.77
CA ASN A 39 -11.03 18.62 0.39
C ASN A 39 -10.16 19.19 1.51
N SER A 40 -9.45 20.28 1.23
CA SER A 40 -8.52 20.89 2.19
C SER A 40 -9.16 21.37 3.50
N SER A 41 -10.49 21.45 3.58
CA SER A 41 -11.18 21.76 4.84
C SER A 41 -11.46 20.50 5.67
N SER A 42 -11.59 19.33 5.03
CA SER A 42 -11.91 18.04 5.65
C SER A 42 -10.69 17.20 6.04
N ILE A 43 -9.48 17.60 5.65
CA ILE A 43 -8.23 16.90 6.02
C ILE A 43 -7.14 17.91 6.38
N ILE A 44 -6.33 17.59 7.40
CA ILE A 44 -5.17 18.39 7.83
C ILE A 44 -3.96 17.47 7.87
N GLY A 45 -2.86 17.89 7.24
CA GLY A 45 -1.55 17.23 7.35
C GLY A 45 -0.48 18.13 6.71
N LYS A 46 0.71 17.60 6.42
CA LYS A 46 1.79 18.37 5.76
C LYS A 46 1.62 18.55 4.24
N GLY A 47 0.76 17.75 3.63
CA GLY A 47 0.50 17.67 2.21
C GLY A 47 -0.68 18.50 1.73
N GLY A 48 -1.20 18.12 0.57
CA GLY A 48 -2.31 18.79 -0.08
C GLY A 48 -3.30 17.81 -0.68
N VAL A 49 -4.52 18.28 -0.91
CA VAL A 49 -5.56 17.52 -1.61
C VAL A 49 -5.48 17.82 -3.10
N SER A 50 -5.48 16.76 -3.89
CA SER A 50 -5.60 16.79 -5.34
C SER A 50 -6.82 15.97 -5.76
N TRP A 51 -7.23 16.15 -7.01
CA TRP A 51 -8.31 15.35 -7.58
C TRP A 51 -8.02 15.08 -9.05
N PHE A 52 -8.59 14.00 -9.56
CA PHE A 52 -8.68 13.73 -10.98
C PHE A 52 -10.07 13.18 -11.32
N ILE A 53 -10.43 13.25 -12.60
CA ILE A 53 -11.68 12.69 -13.09
C ILE A 53 -11.39 11.31 -13.69
N GLU A 54 -12.07 10.29 -13.19
CA GLU A 54 -12.06 8.94 -13.76
C GLU A 54 -13.48 8.59 -14.23
N GLY A 55 -13.67 8.46 -15.53
CA GLY A 55 -14.99 8.27 -16.11
C GLY A 55 -15.94 9.43 -15.77
N LEU A 56 -16.97 9.15 -14.96
CA LEU A 56 -17.98 10.12 -14.51
C LEU A 56 -17.81 10.55 -13.04
N GLY A 57 -16.79 10.05 -12.34
CA GLY A 57 -16.55 10.33 -10.92
C GLY A 57 -15.38 11.29 -10.69
N ILE A 58 -15.42 11.99 -9.56
CA ILE A 58 -14.27 12.73 -9.03
C ILE A 58 -13.58 11.79 -8.03
N ASN A 59 -12.30 11.54 -8.25
CA ASN A 59 -11.44 10.85 -7.29
C ASN A 59 -10.52 11.87 -6.67
N ASP A 60 -10.75 12.18 -5.40
CA ASP A 60 -9.90 13.05 -4.61
C ASP A 60 -9.03 12.26 -3.63
N TYR A 61 -7.85 12.80 -3.41
CA TYR A 61 -6.86 12.19 -2.55
C TYR A 61 -5.98 13.25 -1.91
N TYR A 62 -5.57 12.97 -0.69
CA TYR A 62 -4.50 13.69 -0.04
C TYR A 62 -3.16 13.05 -0.38
N SER A 63 -2.11 13.86 -0.51
CA SER A 63 -0.75 13.36 -0.70
C SER A 63 0.29 14.25 -0.05
N TYR A 64 1.32 13.63 0.52
CA TYR A 64 2.53 14.29 0.97
C TYR A 64 3.76 13.45 0.59
N ALA A 65 4.89 14.14 0.38
CA ALA A 65 6.18 13.50 0.14
C ALA A 65 7.25 14.19 0.96
N THR A 66 8.17 13.41 1.52
CA THR A 66 9.36 13.95 2.19
C THR A 66 10.34 14.52 1.18
N GLU A 67 11.38 15.19 1.69
CA GLU A 67 12.59 15.42 0.90
C GLU A 67 13.26 14.11 0.46
N TRP A 68 14.17 14.21 -0.51
CA TRP A 68 14.97 13.09 -0.99
C TRP A 68 16.12 12.78 -0.04
N PHE A 69 16.36 11.49 0.17
CA PHE A 69 17.47 10.94 0.93
C PHE A 69 18.40 10.17 0.01
N ASN A 70 19.69 10.17 0.35
CA ASN A 70 20.67 9.32 -0.33
C ASN A 70 20.40 7.84 -0.01
N MET A 71 20.33 7.03 -1.06
CA MET A 71 20.15 5.58 -0.96
C MET A 71 21.50 4.87 -0.81
N SER A 72 21.53 3.88 0.08
CA SER A 72 22.63 2.92 0.19
C SER A 72 22.07 1.52 0.33
N TYR A 73 22.81 0.53 -0.19
CA TYR A 73 22.42 -0.87 -0.15
C TYR A 73 23.26 -1.63 0.90
N PRO A 74 22.66 -2.59 1.64
CA PRO A 74 21.24 -2.95 1.62
C PRO A 74 20.37 -1.90 2.31
N LEU A 75 19.20 -1.59 1.73
CA LEU A 75 18.20 -0.74 2.35
C LEU A 75 17.38 -1.56 3.35
N ASN A 76 17.46 -1.20 4.64
CA ASN A 76 16.70 -1.84 5.71
C ASN A 76 15.71 -0.84 6.29
N VAL A 77 14.46 -0.92 5.84
CA VAL A 77 13.38 -0.01 6.23
C VAL A 77 12.08 -0.78 6.40
N ALA A 78 11.33 -0.47 7.45
CA ALA A 78 9.96 -0.91 7.64
C ALA A 78 9.02 0.30 7.59
N LEU A 79 8.02 0.27 6.72
CA LEU A 79 6.96 1.26 6.69
C LEU A 79 5.86 0.88 7.67
N PHE A 80 5.23 1.87 8.31
CA PHE A 80 4.08 1.61 9.16
C PHE A 80 3.00 2.68 8.96
N ILE A 81 1.75 2.24 9.11
CA ILE A 81 0.57 3.09 9.16
C ILE A 81 -0.14 2.79 10.47
N ARG A 82 -0.55 3.83 11.19
CA ARG A 82 -1.34 3.69 12.42
C ARG A 82 -2.55 4.60 12.37
N VAL A 83 -3.71 4.07 12.71
CA VAL A 83 -4.95 4.84 12.81
C VAL A 83 -5.39 4.97 14.26
N SER A 84 -5.95 6.12 14.61
CA SER A 84 -6.59 6.33 15.90
C SER A 84 -7.74 7.34 15.80
N THR A 85 -8.67 7.29 16.75
CA THR A 85 -9.76 8.28 16.83
C THR A 85 -9.33 9.44 17.70
N VAL A 86 -9.62 10.66 17.25
CA VAL A 86 -9.40 11.91 18.00
C VAL A 86 -10.71 12.70 18.06
N PRO A 87 -10.89 13.66 19.00
CA PRO A 87 -12.13 14.42 19.09
C PRO A 87 -12.54 15.13 17.78
N GLN A 88 -11.57 15.50 16.94
CA GLN A 88 -11.82 16.16 15.66
C GLN A 88 -12.07 15.18 14.49
N GLY A 89 -11.91 13.87 14.67
CA GLY A 89 -12.08 12.86 13.63
C GLY A 89 -11.15 11.64 13.75
N VAL A 90 -10.43 11.33 12.67
CA VAL A 90 -9.50 10.18 12.60
C VAL A 90 -8.09 10.69 12.34
N GLU A 91 -7.15 10.25 13.16
CA GLU A 91 -5.72 10.46 12.97
C GLU A 91 -5.11 9.27 12.22
N VAL A 92 -4.34 9.54 11.18
CA VAL A 92 -3.57 8.58 10.39
C VAL A 92 -2.10 9.00 10.45
N LEU A 93 -1.27 8.16 11.07
CA LEU A 93 0.16 8.35 11.18
C LEU A 93 0.87 7.55 10.09
N PHE A 94 1.68 8.24 9.30
CA PHE A 94 2.59 7.64 8.34
C PHE A 94 4.03 7.74 8.85
N GLY A 95 4.71 6.61 8.84
CA GLY A 95 6.08 6.56 9.34
C GLY A 95 6.90 5.42 8.78
N TYR A 96 8.17 5.44 9.15
CA TYR A 96 9.11 4.39 8.85
C TYR A 96 10.05 4.12 10.03
N ILE A 97 10.59 2.91 10.07
CA ILE A 97 11.63 2.48 11.00
C ILE A 97 12.83 2.07 10.15
N ASN A 98 14.00 2.61 10.47
CA ASN A 98 15.27 2.17 9.90
C ASN A 98 16.21 1.70 11.03
N SER A 99 17.49 1.48 10.73
CA SER A 99 18.46 1.00 11.72
C SER A 99 18.69 1.93 12.91
N THR A 100 18.35 3.21 12.82
CA THR A 100 18.69 4.23 13.82
C THR A 100 17.48 4.97 14.39
N SER A 101 16.34 4.98 13.70
CA SER A 101 15.20 5.80 14.08
C SER A 101 13.85 5.17 13.74
N CYS A 102 12.84 5.57 14.52
CA CYS A 102 11.42 5.45 14.18
C CYS A 102 10.92 6.87 13.94
N VAL A 103 10.49 7.16 12.72
CA VAL A 103 10.13 8.51 12.28
C VAL A 103 8.68 8.52 11.82
N ILE A 104 7.89 9.42 12.41
CA ILE A 104 6.57 9.80 11.89
C ILE A 104 6.83 11.00 10.97
N TYR A 105 6.66 10.81 9.66
CA TYR A 105 6.93 11.88 8.70
C TYR A 105 5.67 12.65 8.33
N ASP A 106 4.49 12.05 8.45
CA ASP A 106 3.21 12.76 8.36
C ASP A 106 2.21 12.29 9.42
N ASN A 107 1.47 13.26 9.97
CA ASN A 107 0.37 13.03 10.90
C ASN A 107 -0.86 13.74 10.35
N VAL A 108 -1.77 12.93 9.78
CA VAL A 108 -2.92 13.41 9.03
C VAL A 108 -4.18 13.25 9.86
N THR A 109 -4.95 14.32 10.02
CA THR A 109 -6.28 14.30 10.64
C THR A 109 -7.36 14.43 9.58
N ILE A 110 -8.16 13.39 9.38
CA ILE A 110 -9.39 13.42 8.60
C ILE A 110 -10.51 13.88 9.53
N LYS A 111 -11.11 15.03 9.22
CA LYS A 111 -12.17 15.64 10.04
C LYS A 111 -13.50 14.97 9.77
N VAL A 112 -13.94 14.19 10.74
CA VAL A 112 -15.23 13.51 10.71
C VAL A 112 -15.89 13.74 12.07
N PRO A 113 -17.01 14.47 12.13
CA PRO A 113 -17.68 14.70 13.41
C PRO A 113 -18.26 13.38 13.94
N CYS A 114 -18.26 13.24 15.27
CA CYS A 114 -18.92 12.14 15.96
C CYS A 114 -18.42 10.73 15.57
N VAL A 115 -17.12 10.58 15.24
CA VAL A 115 -16.50 9.27 15.01
C VAL A 115 -16.61 8.42 16.26
N THR A 116 -17.21 7.23 16.11
CA THR A 116 -17.34 6.23 17.17
C THR A 116 -16.22 5.18 17.12
N SER A 117 -15.62 4.96 15.95
CA SER A 117 -14.53 4.00 15.75
C SER A 117 -13.77 4.28 14.45
N ALA A 118 -12.48 3.94 14.41
CA ALA A 118 -11.66 3.90 13.20
C ALA A 118 -10.70 2.70 13.27
N TYR A 119 -10.49 2.02 12.15
CA TYR A 119 -9.64 0.83 12.06
C TYR A 119 -9.18 0.62 10.61
N LEU A 120 -8.07 -0.11 10.44
CA LEU A 120 -7.65 -0.63 9.14
C LEU A 120 -8.39 -1.95 8.87
N LEU A 121 -9.03 -2.07 7.71
CA LEU A 121 -9.83 -3.24 7.34
C LEU A 121 -9.22 -3.96 6.15
N VAL A 122 -9.05 -5.28 6.29
CA VAL A 122 -8.68 -6.20 5.21
C VAL A 122 -9.72 -7.32 5.18
N SER A 123 -10.44 -7.44 4.08
CA SER A 123 -11.57 -8.37 3.90
C SER A 123 -11.74 -8.75 2.44
N GLY A 124 -11.70 -10.06 2.16
CA GLY A 124 -12.00 -10.61 0.82
C GLY A 124 -13.48 -10.78 0.50
N TYR A 125 -14.39 -10.29 1.36
CA TYR A 125 -15.84 -10.52 1.22
C TYR A 125 -16.64 -9.27 0.87
N ASN A 126 -16.03 -8.08 1.00
CA ASN A 126 -16.71 -6.80 0.86
C ASN A 126 -15.91 -5.88 -0.06
N THR A 127 -16.57 -4.86 -0.58
CA THR A 127 -15.97 -3.74 -1.31
C THR A 127 -16.29 -2.43 -0.60
N THR A 128 -15.51 -1.39 -0.87
CA THR A 128 -15.84 -0.02 -0.48
C THR A 128 -17.12 0.45 -1.20
N GLY A 129 -17.69 1.58 -0.78
CA GLY A 129 -18.82 2.21 -1.43
C GLY A 129 -18.49 2.81 -2.80
N SER A 130 -17.20 3.00 -3.13
CA SER A 130 -16.73 3.23 -4.50
C SER A 130 -16.51 1.94 -5.31
N GLY A 131 -16.61 0.76 -4.69
CA GLY A 131 -16.47 -0.54 -5.33
C GLY A 131 -15.05 -1.13 -5.34
N ASN A 132 -14.11 -0.54 -4.60
CA ASN A 132 -12.73 -1.03 -4.47
C ASN A 132 -12.60 -2.18 -3.47
N ALA A 133 -11.49 -2.93 -3.52
CA ALA A 133 -11.28 -4.05 -2.62
C ALA A 133 -10.89 -3.56 -1.21
N TYR A 134 -11.26 -4.33 -0.18
CA TYR A 134 -10.66 -4.19 1.15
C TYR A 134 -9.43 -5.08 1.25
N ASP A 135 -8.34 -4.74 0.59
CA ASP A 135 -7.12 -5.54 0.61
C ASP A 135 -5.93 -4.80 1.25
N THR A 136 -4.78 -5.45 1.21
CA THR A 136 -3.50 -4.80 1.53
C THR A 136 -2.51 -5.26 0.49
N GLU A 137 -1.86 -4.30 -0.13
CA GLU A 137 -0.92 -4.54 -1.19
C GLU A 137 0.48 -4.09 -0.77
N PHE A 138 1.48 -4.94 -1.02
CA PHE A 138 2.89 -4.55 -1.00
C PHE A 138 3.47 -4.90 -2.37
N VAL A 139 3.54 -3.90 -3.24
CA VAL A 139 3.96 -4.07 -4.63
C VAL A 139 5.25 -3.31 -4.91
N PHE A 140 6.04 -3.87 -5.82
CA PHE A 140 7.01 -3.08 -6.59
C PHE A 140 6.35 -2.70 -7.93
N GLY A 141 6.44 -1.44 -8.30
CA GLY A 141 5.91 -0.91 -9.55
C GLY A 141 6.64 0.39 -9.92
N GLY A 142 6.30 0.96 -11.07
CA GLY A 142 6.74 2.31 -11.41
C GLY A 142 5.60 3.29 -11.45
N GLU A 143 5.95 4.57 -11.40
CA GLU A 143 5.00 5.68 -11.38
C GLU A 143 4.08 5.63 -12.60
N LYS A 144 2.82 5.20 -12.39
CA LYS A 144 1.75 5.13 -13.39
C LYS A 144 2.07 4.30 -14.64
N CYS A 145 3.02 3.37 -14.56
CA CYS A 145 3.38 2.52 -15.69
C CYS A 145 3.94 1.16 -15.25
N VAL A 146 3.95 0.21 -16.19
CA VAL A 146 4.62 -1.07 -16.00
C VAL A 146 6.13 -0.85 -16.02
N THR A 147 6.81 -1.08 -14.90
CA THR A 147 8.27 -0.94 -14.81
C THR A 147 8.97 -2.29 -14.88
N SER A 148 9.97 -2.38 -15.76
CA SER A 148 10.81 -3.57 -15.88
C SER A 148 12.03 -3.46 -14.96
N PHE A 149 12.26 -4.49 -14.16
CA PHE A 149 13.38 -4.55 -13.22
C PHE A 149 14.55 -5.31 -13.83
N ASN A 150 15.73 -4.69 -13.86
CA ASN A 150 16.98 -5.30 -14.33
C ASN A 150 17.81 -5.90 -13.18
N SER A 151 17.60 -5.41 -11.96
CA SER A 151 18.23 -5.90 -10.75
C SER A 151 17.33 -5.61 -9.55
N LEU A 152 17.03 -6.64 -8.76
CA LEU A 152 16.32 -6.55 -7.49
C LEU A 152 16.62 -7.84 -6.70
N ASN A 153 16.98 -7.67 -5.43
CA ASN A 153 17.02 -8.74 -4.46
C ASN A 153 16.48 -8.17 -3.16
N ALA A 154 15.24 -8.53 -2.84
CA ALA A 154 14.54 -7.98 -1.68
C ALA A 154 13.90 -9.12 -0.87
N ILE A 155 13.75 -8.87 0.43
CA ILE A 155 12.93 -9.69 1.32
C ILE A 155 11.85 -8.78 1.88
N ILE A 156 10.59 -9.14 1.63
CA ILE A 156 9.43 -8.40 2.09
C ILE A 156 8.75 -9.14 3.23
N TYR A 157 8.47 -8.41 4.29
CA TYR A 157 7.62 -8.82 5.40
C TYR A 157 6.37 -7.95 5.42
N MET A 158 5.23 -8.58 5.70
CA MET A 158 3.97 -7.88 5.91
C MET A 158 3.27 -8.47 7.11
N PHE A 159 2.87 -7.62 8.05
CA PHE A 159 2.16 -8.01 9.25
C PHE A 159 1.22 -6.90 9.72
N TYR A 160 0.16 -7.31 10.41
CA TYR A 160 -0.80 -6.45 11.06
C TYR A 160 -0.56 -6.49 12.56
N VAL A 161 -0.68 -5.34 13.22
CA VAL A 161 -0.55 -5.23 14.68
C VAL A 161 -1.88 -4.78 15.26
N ASN A 162 -2.45 -5.57 16.16
CA ASN A 162 -3.63 -5.19 16.92
C ASN A 162 -3.34 -5.34 18.42
N GLY A 163 -3.11 -4.23 19.11
CA GLY A 163 -2.67 -4.24 20.50
C GLY A 163 -1.31 -4.93 20.65
N LYS A 164 -1.28 -6.09 21.31
CA LYS A 164 -0.06 -6.90 21.50
C LYS A 164 0.08 -8.03 20.50
N ASP A 165 -0.96 -8.27 19.69
CA ASP A 165 -1.01 -9.40 18.78
C ASP A 165 -0.49 -8.98 17.40
N ILE A 166 0.28 -9.88 16.77
CA ILE A 166 0.83 -9.72 15.44
C ILE A 166 0.24 -10.81 14.54
N PHE A 167 -0.29 -10.42 13.39
CA PHE A 167 -0.91 -11.32 12.42
C PHE A 167 -0.25 -11.16 11.07
N THR A 168 -0.04 -12.26 10.35
CA THR A 168 0.39 -12.21 8.95
C THR A 168 -0.81 -12.38 8.01
N PRO A 169 -0.77 -11.80 6.80
CA PRO A 169 -1.77 -12.06 5.77
C PRO A 169 -1.96 -13.57 5.55
N LYS A 170 -3.22 -14.02 5.47
CA LYS A 170 -3.55 -15.45 5.28
C LYS A 170 -3.25 -15.94 3.87
N THR A 171 -3.30 -15.05 2.90
CA THR A 171 -3.06 -15.33 1.49
C THR A 171 -2.39 -14.11 0.89
N LEU A 172 -1.40 -14.35 0.04
CA LEU A 172 -0.65 -13.31 -0.65
C LEU A 172 -0.70 -13.61 -2.13
N PHE A 173 -1.07 -12.61 -2.90
CA PHE A 173 -1.16 -12.69 -4.36
C PHE A 173 -0.01 -11.89 -4.97
N PRO A 174 0.52 -12.32 -6.12
CA PRO A 174 1.64 -11.63 -6.79
C PRO A 174 1.17 -10.42 -7.62
N PHE A 175 -0.02 -9.88 -7.34
CA PHE A 175 -0.59 -8.74 -8.04
C PHE A 175 -1.41 -7.88 -7.07
N GLY A 176 -1.46 -6.58 -7.35
CA GLY A 176 -2.42 -5.64 -6.76
C GLY A 176 -3.64 -5.48 -7.66
N ILE A 177 -4.76 -5.07 -7.08
CA ILE A 177 -6.03 -4.78 -7.74
C ILE A 177 -6.27 -3.26 -7.77
N ASP A 178 -5.91 -2.54 -6.70
CA ASP A 178 -6.22 -1.12 -6.52
C ASP A 178 -5.05 -0.20 -6.91
N THR A 179 -3.81 -0.69 -7.02
CA THR A 179 -2.71 0.08 -7.63
C THR A 179 -2.81 0.08 -9.15
N ALA A 180 -2.67 1.24 -9.79
CA ALA A 180 -2.53 1.34 -11.25
C ALA A 180 -1.13 0.90 -11.74
N GLU A 181 -0.17 0.81 -10.82
CA GLU A 181 1.22 0.44 -11.09
C GLU A 181 1.42 -1.07 -11.23
N ALA A 182 2.36 -1.47 -12.10
CA ALA A 182 2.73 -2.87 -12.25
C ALA A 182 4.25 -3.03 -12.41
N SER A 183 4.73 -4.25 -12.16
CA SER A 183 6.10 -4.65 -12.41
C SER A 183 6.18 -5.70 -13.52
N ASN A 184 7.31 -5.70 -14.21
CA ASN A 184 7.71 -6.73 -15.15
C ASN A 184 9.08 -7.28 -14.76
N ASN A 185 9.32 -8.56 -15.09
CA ASN A 185 10.55 -9.28 -14.81
C ASN A 185 10.86 -9.42 -13.30
N LEU A 186 9.82 -9.57 -12.47
CA LEU A 186 9.91 -9.90 -11.06
C LEU A 186 9.07 -11.13 -10.75
N PHE A 187 9.55 -11.96 -9.82
CA PHE A 187 8.75 -13.03 -9.22
C PHE A 187 8.99 -13.09 -7.71
N THR A 188 8.04 -13.69 -6.99
CA THR A 188 8.09 -13.83 -5.53
C THR A 188 8.15 -15.30 -5.13
N VAL A 189 8.94 -15.60 -4.10
CA VAL A 189 9.07 -16.95 -3.53
C VAL A 189 8.86 -16.89 -2.02
N PRO A 190 8.00 -17.75 -1.44
CA PRO A 190 7.90 -17.88 0.01
C PRO A 190 9.26 -18.17 0.64
N TYR A 191 9.63 -17.41 1.66
CA TYR A 191 10.94 -17.51 2.31
C TYR A 191 10.84 -17.21 3.81
N ASN A 192 10.91 -18.23 4.66
CA ASN A 192 10.95 -18.10 6.13
C ASN A 192 9.89 -17.16 6.75
N GLY A 193 8.63 -17.26 6.31
CA GLY A 193 7.53 -16.39 6.79
C GLY A 193 7.52 -15.00 6.14
N ALA A 194 8.35 -14.79 5.12
CA ALA A 194 8.47 -13.61 4.28
C ALA A 194 8.33 -13.99 2.81
N TYR A 195 8.54 -13.03 1.92
CA TYR A 195 8.67 -13.26 0.48
C TYR A 195 10.00 -12.73 -0.02
N LYS A 196 10.77 -13.58 -0.68
CA LYS A 196 11.92 -13.13 -1.46
C LYS A 196 11.42 -12.65 -2.82
N VAL A 197 11.92 -11.51 -3.27
CA VAL A 197 11.63 -10.95 -4.60
C VAL A 197 12.92 -10.91 -5.40
N GLU A 198 12.88 -11.52 -6.58
CA GLU A 198 14.03 -11.65 -7.47
C GLU A 198 13.65 -11.28 -8.90
N VAL A 199 14.67 -10.90 -9.69
CA VAL A 199 14.52 -10.64 -11.12
C VAL A 199 14.41 -11.95 -11.88
N GLY A 200 13.46 -12.01 -12.80
CA GLY A 200 13.26 -13.13 -13.70
C GLY A 200 11.80 -13.35 -14.07
N GLU A 201 11.59 -14.27 -15.02
CA GLU A 201 10.27 -14.81 -15.28
C GLU A 201 9.97 -15.91 -14.25
N CYS A 202 8.72 -15.96 -13.77
CA CYS A 202 8.29 -16.96 -12.81
C CYS A 202 8.49 -18.37 -13.39
N ASN A 203 9.51 -19.09 -12.93
CA ASN A 203 9.59 -20.53 -13.14
C ASN A 203 8.57 -21.18 -12.20
N GLU A 204 7.82 -22.18 -12.66
CA GLU A 204 6.90 -22.95 -11.80
C GLU A 204 7.66 -23.46 -10.57
N VAL A 205 7.37 -22.90 -9.38
CA VAL A 205 7.95 -23.39 -8.12
C VAL A 205 7.03 -24.47 -7.56
N VAL A 206 7.44 -25.72 -7.65
CA VAL A 206 6.79 -26.83 -6.96
C VAL A 206 7.11 -26.70 -5.47
N LEU A 207 6.13 -26.26 -4.67
CA LEU A 207 6.23 -26.26 -3.21
C LEU A 207 6.16 -27.70 -2.70
N THR A 208 7.31 -28.29 -2.40
CA THR A 208 7.40 -29.62 -1.77
C THR A 208 7.27 -29.50 -0.26
N ASN A 209 6.05 -29.34 0.25
CA ASN A 209 5.77 -29.68 1.65
C ASN A 209 5.29 -31.13 1.73
N SER A 210 5.98 -31.92 2.55
CA SER A 210 5.65 -33.30 2.89
C SER A 210 4.22 -33.38 3.44
N GLY A 211 3.31 -33.92 2.63
CA GLY A 211 1.91 -34.16 2.99
C GLY A 211 0.98 -34.31 1.78
N SER A 212 1.23 -33.56 0.72
CA SER A 212 0.77 -33.75 -0.67
C SER A 212 1.20 -32.52 -1.46
N PRO A 213 1.80 -32.64 -2.66
CA PRO A 213 2.19 -31.47 -3.45
C PRO A 213 0.92 -30.76 -3.94
N ILE A 214 0.65 -29.56 -3.41
CA ILE A 214 -0.28 -28.65 -4.04
C ILE A 214 0.46 -28.02 -5.22
N VAL A 215 0.14 -28.48 -6.42
CA VAL A 215 0.54 -27.81 -7.66
C VAL A 215 -0.42 -26.64 -7.88
N VAL A 216 0.00 -25.43 -7.50
CA VAL A 216 -0.76 -24.22 -7.83
C VAL A 216 -0.39 -23.79 -9.24
N LYS A 217 -1.28 -24.06 -10.22
CA LYS A 217 -1.23 -23.40 -11.52
C LYS A 217 -1.75 -21.97 -11.37
N VAL A 218 -0.85 -21.00 -11.25
CA VAL A 218 -1.21 -19.60 -11.47
C VAL A 218 -1.06 -19.33 -12.96
N ASN A 219 -2.15 -19.51 -13.72
CA ASN A 219 -2.23 -18.93 -15.05
C ASN A 219 -2.31 -17.41 -14.87
N GLY A 220 -1.17 -16.73 -15.02
CA GLY A 220 -1.13 -15.28 -15.08
C GLY A 220 -1.97 -14.80 -16.25
N SER A 221 -3.21 -14.40 -16.00
CA SER A 221 -3.95 -13.57 -16.93
C SER A 221 -3.32 -12.18 -16.91
N ARG A 222 -2.72 -11.78 -18.04
CA ARG A 222 -2.24 -10.41 -18.28
C ARG A 222 -3.34 -9.41 -17.91
N ALA A 223 -3.19 -8.72 -16.78
CA ALA A 223 -3.89 -7.45 -16.60
C ALA A 223 -3.28 -6.46 -17.60
N ARG A 224 -4.08 -6.00 -18.56
CA ARG A 224 -3.68 -4.90 -19.45
C ARG A 224 -3.73 -3.61 -18.64
N ALA A 225 -2.58 -3.14 -18.17
CA ALA A 225 -2.41 -1.73 -17.91
C ALA A 225 -2.25 -1.05 -19.28
N ASN A 226 -3.30 -0.36 -19.73
CA ASN A 226 -3.15 0.61 -20.82
C ASN A 226 -2.66 1.91 -20.17
N CYS A 227 -1.53 2.43 -20.62
CA CYS A 227 -1.16 3.81 -20.37
C CYS A 227 -2.12 4.76 -21.10
#